data_AF-A0A9D7HBB7-F1
#
_entry.id   AF-A0A9D7HBB7-F1
#
_cell.length_a   1.000
_cell.length_b   1.000
_cell.length_c   1.000
_cell.angle_alpha   90.00
_cell.angle_beta   90.00
_cell.angle_gamma   90.00
#
_symmetry.space_group_name_H-M   'P 1'
#
loop_
_entity.id
_entity.type
_entity.pdbx_description
1 polymer ?
#
loop_
_entity_poly.entity_id
_entity_poly.type
_entity_poly.pdbx_seq_one_letter_code
_entity_poly.pdbx_strand_id
1 'polypeptide(L)'
;MAFFSNETDIEAPWPSLTEPVLVLGEKWSSAHFDALCVEDRSAVADGFWEIADLVASEWLADKTRRPYSRIAAAKSLPLLFLYRHALEATMKAMLADYSEEGEVQIAAYGHNLPRLWARCRALLWPHDDAPGDDLVAAERAIWAFHDVDPHNDAFRYSHDRKGRLIERRRESIDVSALRQAMQGVANFFDCADSELHLQRHGY
;
A
#
# COMPACT_ATOMS: atom_id res chain seq x y z
N MET A 1 12.21 -41.08 5.08
CA MET A 1 11.29 -41.02 3.93
C MET A 1 11.63 -39.74 3.19
N ALA A 2 12.47 -39.84 2.15
CA ALA A 2 12.93 -38.71 1.37
C ALA A 2 11.87 -38.39 0.31
N PHE A 3 11.38 -37.16 0.28
CA PHE A 3 10.56 -36.68 -0.83
C PHE A 3 11.44 -35.82 -1.74
N PHE A 4 11.31 -36.07 -3.04
CA PHE A 4 11.87 -35.37 -4.20
C PHE A 4 13.25 -35.82 -4.68
N SER A 5 13.24 -36.72 -5.67
CA SER A 5 14.34 -36.99 -6.58
C SER A 5 14.12 -36.28 -7.92
N ASN A 6 15.08 -35.44 -8.29
CA ASN A 6 15.49 -34.92 -9.60
C ASN A 6 14.44 -34.49 -10.64
N GLU A 7 14.49 -33.21 -11.04
CA GLU A 7 14.96 -32.83 -12.38
C GLU A 7 15.15 -31.29 -12.52
N THR A 8 16.29 -30.90 -13.08
CA THR A 8 16.71 -29.56 -13.57
C THR A 8 16.99 -28.44 -12.56
N ASP A 9 18.30 -28.14 -12.40
CA ASP A 9 18.95 -26.90 -11.94
C ASP A 9 18.09 -25.85 -11.22
N ILE A 10 17.90 -26.07 -9.92
CA ILE A 10 17.70 -24.96 -8.98
C ILE A 10 18.81 -25.11 -7.94
N GLU A 11 19.99 -24.52 -8.20
CA GLU A 11 21.09 -24.42 -7.23
C GLU A 11 20.76 -23.48 -6.03
N ALA A 12 19.48 -23.26 -5.73
CA ALA A 12 19.11 -22.59 -4.50
C ALA A 12 19.10 -23.65 -3.37
N PRO A 13 19.97 -23.55 -2.35
CA PRO A 13 19.97 -24.51 -1.26
C PRO A 13 18.63 -24.50 -0.54
N TRP A 14 18.11 -25.69 -0.21
CA TRP A 14 16.96 -25.81 0.67
C TRP A 14 17.30 -25.24 2.06
N PRO A 15 16.40 -24.52 2.75
CA PRO A 15 16.67 -24.02 4.09
C PRO A 15 17.15 -25.13 5.03
N SER A 16 18.26 -24.89 5.73
CA SER A 16 18.83 -25.85 6.67
C SER A 16 17.92 -26.09 7.87
N LEU A 17 17.98 -27.29 8.45
CA LEU A 17 17.33 -27.60 9.73
C LEU A 17 18.03 -26.95 10.92
N THR A 18 19.30 -26.54 10.75
CA THR A 18 20.15 -26.05 11.84
C THR A 18 20.45 -24.56 11.76
N GLU A 19 20.22 -23.93 10.61
CA GLU A 19 20.47 -22.50 10.42
C GLU A 19 19.15 -21.73 10.40
N PRO A 20 19.04 -20.60 11.10
CA PRO A 20 17.85 -19.76 11.05
C PRO A 20 17.67 -19.14 9.67
N VAL A 21 16.42 -19.05 9.19
CA VAL A 21 16.07 -18.44 7.89
C VAL A 21 16.18 -16.90 7.94
N LEU A 22 15.85 -16.32 9.10
CA LEU A 22 16.00 -14.88 9.36
C LEU A 22 17.31 -14.67 10.12
N VAL A 23 18.37 -14.34 9.38
CA VAL A 23 19.71 -14.06 9.93
C VAL A 23 19.93 -12.55 9.95
N LEU A 24 20.51 -12.03 11.03
CA LEU A 24 20.94 -10.63 11.09
C LEU A 24 22.06 -10.42 10.07
N GLY A 25 21.86 -9.51 9.12
CA GLY A 25 22.86 -9.14 8.14
C GLY A 25 23.67 -7.92 8.58
N GLU A 26 24.87 -7.78 8.04
CA GLU A 26 25.66 -6.56 8.17
C GLU A 26 25.46 -5.70 6.91
N LYS A 27 25.09 -4.42 7.07
CA LYS A 27 25.10 -3.38 6.01
C LYS A 27 23.92 -3.42 4.99
N TRP A 28 24.17 -2.87 3.80
CA TRP A 28 23.26 -2.51 2.69
C TRP A 28 22.45 -3.67 2.08
N SER A 29 22.81 -4.92 2.33
CA SER A 29 22.10 -6.11 1.85
C SER A 29 21.07 -6.65 2.84
N SER A 30 20.88 -5.97 3.97
CA SER A 30 20.03 -6.43 5.07
C SER A 30 18.70 -5.67 5.06
N ALA A 31 17.60 -6.37 5.33
CA ALA A 31 16.36 -5.72 5.74
C ALA A 31 16.52 -5.26 7.19
N HIS A 32 16.25 -3.98 7.47
CA HIS A 32 16.39 -3.40 8.80
C HIS A 32 15.03 -3.27 9.47
N PHE A 33 14.93 -3.78 10.70
CA PHE A 33 13.80 -3.52 11.59
C PHE A 33 14.29 -2.54 12.66
N ASP A 34 14.51 -1.29 12.26
CA ASP A 34 14.84 -0.23 13.21
C ASP A 34 13.56 0.22 13.92
N ALA A 35 13.57 0.23 15.26
CA ALA A 35 12.44 0.71 16.05
C ALA A 35 12.05 2.14 15.64
N LEU A 36 13.02 2.99 15.27
CA LEU A 36 12.75 4.35 14.82
C LEU A 36 11.96 4.38 13.49
N CYS A 37 12.21 3.43 12.58
CA CYS A 37 11.48 3.36 11.31
C CYS A 37 10.13 2.65 11.43
N VAL A 38 9.96 1.73 12.38
CA VAL A 38 8.71 0.97 12.56
C VAL A 38 7.72 1.73 13.44
N GLU A 39 8.20 2.56 14.36
CA GLU A 39 7.37 3.44 15.19
C GLU A 39 6.94 4.71 14.42
N ASP A 40 7.72 5.15 13.43
CA ASP A 40 7.36 6.23 12.52
C ASP A 40 6.36 5.72 11.46
N ARG A 41 5.09 6.10 11.66
CA ARG A 41 3.97 5.68 10.79
C ARG A 41 4.09 6.26 9.39
N SER A 42 4.67 7.46 9.25
CA SER A 42 4.86 8.12 7.96
C SER A 42 5.95 7.39 7.18
N ALA A 43 7.07 7.05 7.82
CA ALA A 43 8.12 6.24 7.19
C ALA A 43 7.60 4.87 6.71
N VAL A 44 6.71 4.23 7.47
CA VAL A 44 6.04 2.99 7.04
C VAL A 44 5.16 3.23 5.80
N ALA A 45 4.39 4.32 5.77
CA ALA A 45 3.56 4.67 4.62
C ALA A 45 4.40 4.93 3.36
N ASP A 46 5.50 5.69 3.49
CA ASP A 46 6.44 6.02 2.42
C ASP A 46 7.06 4.76 1.81
N GLY A 47 7.45 3.80 2.66
CA GLY A 47 7.94 2.51 2.18
C GLY A 47 6.95 1.78 1.27
N PHE A 48 5.64 1.88 1.52
CA PHE A 48 4.64 1.30 0.63
C PHE A 48 4.50 2.09 -0.68
N TRP A 49 4.56 3.42 -0.64
CA TRP A 49 4.55 4.26 -1.83
C TRP A 49 5.74 3.96 -2.74
N GLU A 50 6.95 3.95 -2.17
CA GLU A 50 8.19 3.72 -2.90
C GLU A 50 8.22 2.33 -3.57
N ILE A 51 7.85 1.28 -2.82
CA ILE A 51 7.83 -0.08 -3.37
C ILE A 51 6.71 -0.24 -4.41
N ALA A 52 5.56 0.43 -4.24
CA ALA A 52 4.52 0.44 -5.27
C ALA A 52 5.00 1.09 -6.58
N ASP A 53 5.69 2.23 -6.48
CA ASP A 53 6.23 2.94 -7.65
C ASP A 53 7.33 2.13 -8.34
N LEU A 54 8.22 1.49 -7.58
CA LEU A 54 9.25 0.59 -8.10
C LEU A 54 8.64 -0.58 -8.87
N VAL A 55 7.67 -1.27 -8.27
CA VAL A 55 6.99 -2.41 -8.91
C VAL A 55 6.22 -1.96 -10.16
N ALA A 56 5.58 -0.80 -10.13
CA ALA A 56 4.91 -0.23 -11.30
C ALA A 56 5.90 0.11 -12.43
N SER A 57 7.05 0.68 -12.08
CA SER A 57 8.11 1.02 -13.03
C SER A 57 8.68 -0.22 -13.71
N GLU A 58 9.00 -1.26 -12.92
CA GLU A 58 9.45 -2.55 -13.43
C GLU A 58 8.39 -3.20 -14.34
N TRP A 59 7.12 -3.15 -13.95
CA TRP A 59 6.02 -3.66 -14.77
C TRP A 59 5.92 -2.98 -16.14
N LEU A 60 6.17 -1.67 -16.21
CA LEU A 60 6.14 -0.89 -17.45
C LEU A 60 7.41 -1.10 -18.30
N ALA A 61 8.54 -1.39 -17.65
CA ALA A 61 9.81 -1.69 -18.29
C ALA A 61 9.85 -3.09 -18.92
N ASP A 62 9.20 -4.09 -18.32
CA ASP A 62 9.17 -5.46 -18.81
C ASP A 62 8.36 -5.60 -20.13
N LYS A 63 9.07 -5.48 -21.25
CA LYS A 63 8.52 -5.70 -22.60
C LYS A 63 8.34 -7.18 -22.96
N THR A 64 8.84 -8.10 -22.14
CA THR A 64 8.76 -9.54 -22.38
C THR A 64 7.51 -10.17 -21.79
N ARG A 65 6.79 -9.40 -20.95
CA ARG A 65 5.58 -9.84 -20.26
C ARG A 65 4.50 -10.29 -21.23
N ARG A 66 4.05 -11.54 -21.09
CA ARG A 66 2.87 -12.04 -21.83
C ARG A 66 1.60 -11.42 -21.24
N PRO A 67 0.88 -10.56 -21.99
CA PRO A 67 -0.38 -10.01 -21.53
C PRO A 67 -1.39 -11.15 -21.31
N TYR A 68 -2.26 -11.00 -20.31
CA TYR A 68 -3.34 -11.95 -19.96
C TYR A 68 -2.91 -13.35 -19.49
N SER A 69 -1.63 -13.59 -19.17
CA SER A 69 -1.25 -14.82 -18.47
C SER A 69 -1.80 -14.83 -17.03
N ARG A 70 -2.15 -16.01 -16.49
CA ARG A 70 -2.63 -16.14 -15.09
C ARG A 70 -1.64 -15.54 -14.10
N ILE A 71 -0.35 -15.74 -14.34
CA ILE A 71 0.73 -15.20 -13.50
C ILE A 71 0.81 -13.68 -13.65
N ALA A 72 0.68 -13.12 -14.86
CA ALA A 72 0.65 -11.67 -15.01
C ALA A 72 -0.55 -11.04 -14.29
N ALA A 73 -1.74 -11.64 -14.39
CA ALA A 73 -2.92 -11.18 -13.64
C ALA A 73 -2.74 -11.33 -12.11
N ALA A 74 -2.06 -12.37 -11.65
CA ALA A 74 -1.74 -12.54 -10.24
C ALA A 74 -0.71 -11.50 -9.76
N LYS A 75 0.28 -11.13 -10.60
CA LYS A 75 1.31 -10.12 -10.28
C LYS A 75 0.74 -8.70 -10.14
N SER A 76 -0.36 -8.36 -10.79
CA SER A 76 -0.99 -7.04 -10.58
C SER A 76 -1.67 -6.91 -9.22
N LEU A 77 -2.07 -8.02 -8.59
CA LEU A 77 -2.75 -7.97 -7.29
C LEU A 77 -1.83 -7.40 -6.18
N PRO A 78 -0.58 -7.88 -6.00
CA PRO A 78 0.37 -7.23 -5.09
C PRO A 78 0.60 -5.74 -5.37
N LEU A 79 0.71 -5.33 -6.65
CA LEU A 79 0.89 -3.92 -6.99
C LEU A 79 -0.29 -3.06 -6.50
N LEU A 80 -1.53 -3.51 -6.74
CA LEU A 80 -2.73 -2.82 -6.28
C LEU A 80 -2.83 -2.83 -4.75
N PHE A 81 -2.44 -3.93 -4.12
CA PHE A 81 -2.35 -4.01 -2.66
C PHE A 81 -1.38 -2.96 -2.10
N LEU A 82 -0.19 -2.80 -2.70
CA LEU A 82 0.80 -1.84 -2.22
C LEU A 82 0.26 -0.41 -2.24
N TYR A 83 -0.31 0.05 -3.36
CA TYR A 83 -0.93 1.38 -3.44
C TYR A 83 -2.11 1.55 -2.47
N ARG A 84 -2.98 0.54 -2.38
CA ARG A 84 -4.09 0.54 -1.42
C ARG A 84 -3.61 0.68 0.02
N HIS A 85 -2.54 -0.03 0.36
CA HIS A 85 -2.01 -0.04 1.70
C HIS A 85 -1.24 1.25 2.02
N ALA A 86 -0.55 1.83 1.03
CA ALA A 86 0.06 3.15 1.14
C ALA A 86 -0.99 4.23 1.49
N LEU A 87 -2.13 4.24 0.80
CA LEU A 87 -3.27 5.13 1.14
C LEU A 87 -3.74 4.95 2.58
N GLU A 88 -3.95 3.69 3.00
CA GLU A 88 -4.42 3.36 4.35
C GLU A 88 -3.41 3.79 5.42
N ALA A 89 -2.12 3.49 5.21
CA ALA A 89 -1.04 3.82 6.12
C ALA A 89 -0.87 5.34 6.25
N THR A 90 -0.84 6.06 5.13
CA THR A 90 -0.73 7.52 5.08
C THR A 90 -1.87 8.18 5.88
N MET A 91 -3.12 7.80 5.60
CA MET A 91 -4.26 8.37 6.34
C MET A 91 -4.21 8.06 7.83
N LYS A 92 -3.77 6.86 8.22
CA LYS A 92 -3.60 6.51 9.65
C LYS A 92 -2.48 7.29 10.30
N ALA A 93 -1.37 7.53 9.62
CA ALA A 93 -0.27 8.35 10.09
C ALA A 93 -0.75 9.78 10.34
N MET A 94 -1.37 10.42 9.33
CA MET A 94 -1.91 11.77 9.46
C MET A 94 -2.92 11.92 10.61
N LEU A 95 -3.82 10.95 10.79
CA LEU A 95 -4.77 10.99 11.91
C LEU A 95 -4.05 10.87 13.25
N ALA A 96 -3.05 10.00 13.36
CA ALA A 96 -2.27 9.87 14.59
C ALA A 96 -1.48 11.15 14.90
N ASP A 97 -0.97 11.81 13.87
CA ASP A 97 -0.08 12.95 14.02
C ASP A 97 -0.81 14.28 14.17
N TYR A 98 -2.01 14.45 13.59
CA TYR A 98 -2.70 15.74 13.53
C TYR A 98 -4.10 15.78 14.12
N SER A 99 -4.75 14.64 14.37
CA SER A 99 -6.08 14.63 15.00
C SER A 99 -6.01 14.58 16.53
N GLU A 100 -7.13 14.92 17.18
CA GLU A 100 -7.32 14.66 18.62
C GLU A 100 -7.74 13.21 18.91
N GLU A 101 -7.86 12.37 17.88
CA GLU A 101 -8.31 10.99 18.05
C GLU A 101 -7.19 10.11 18.61
N GLY A 102 -7.51 9.33 19.64
CA GLY A 102 -6.57 8.35 20.19
C GLY A 102 -6.37 7.14 19.27
N GLU A 103 -5.24 6.44 19.43
CA GLU A 103 -4.87 5.27 18.62
C GLU A 103 -5.95 4.18 18.57
N VAL A 104 -6.69 3.98 19.67
CA VAL A 104 -7.81 3.02 19.75
C VAL A 104 -8.91 3.36 18.74
N GLN A 105 -9.20 4.65 18.57
CA GLN A 105 -10.23 5.12 17.64
C GLN A 105 -9.76 4.98 16.19
N ILE A 106 -8.51 5.32 15.91
CA ILE A 106 -7.90 5.14 14.58
C ILE A 106 -7.90 3.65 14.20
N ALA A 107 -7.53 2.77 15.13
CA ALA A 107 -7.58 1.32 14.94
C ALA A 107 -9.01 0.81 14.70
N ALA A 108 -10.02 1.40 15.34
CA ALA A 108 -11.43 1.04 15.16
C ALA A 108 -11.99 1.39 13.76
N TYR A 109 -11.27 2.18 12.95
CA TYR A 109 -11.59 2.37 11.53
C TYR A 109 -11.21 1.17 10.66
N GLY A 110 -10.34 0.30 11.14
CA GLY A 110 -9.93 -0.92 10.45
C GLY A 110 -9.29 -0.61 9.09
N HIS A 111 -9.82 -1.22 8.03
CA HIS A 111 -9.36 -1.07 6.64
C HIS A 111 -10.33 -0.26 5.76
N ASN A 112 -11.29 0.44 6.37
CA ASN A 112 -12.32 1.19 5.65
C ASN A 112 -11.76 2.53 5.19
N LEU A 113 -11.31 2.59 3.93
CA LEU A 113 -10.71 3.80 3.36
C LEU A 113 -11.64 5.02 3.37
N PRO A 114 -12.94 4.93 3.02
CA PRO A 114 -13.85 6.07 3.11
C PRO A 114 -13.98 6.64 4.52
N ARG A 115 -13.99 5.77 5.54
CA ARG A 115 -14.07 6.21 6.93
C ARG A 115 -12.79 6.91 7.38
N LEU A 116 -11.62 6.40 6.99
CA LEU A 116 -10.34 7.06 7.23
C LEU A 116 -10.29 8.41 6.51
N TRP A 117 -10.65 8.42 5.23
CA TRP A 117 -10.64 9.62 4.40
C TRP A 117 -11.58 10.69 4.93
N ALA A 118 -12.79 10.35 5.36
CA ALA A 118 -13.72 11.32 5.92
C ALA A 118 -13.13 12.07 7.14
N ARG A 119 -12.27 11.39 7.91
CA ARG A 119 -11.55 12.01 9.04
C ARG A 119 -10.38 12.86 8.55
N CYS A 120 -9.54 12.34 7.66
CA CYS A 120 -8.44 13.11 7.07
C CYS A 120 -8.95 14.37 6.36
N ARG A 121 -10.00 14.24 5.57
CA ARG A 121 -10.63 15.35 4.85
C ARG A 121 -11.10 16.46 5.80
N ALA A 122 -11.63 16.12 6.97
CA ALA A 122 -12.01 17.10 7.98
C ALA A 122 -10.81 17.85 8.59
N LEU A 123 -9.62 17.23 8.61
CA LEU A 123 -8.38 17.91 8.99
C LEU A 123 -7.88 18.84 7.86
N LEU A 124 -7.91 18.35 6.62
CA LEU A 124 -7.35 19.04 5.46
C LEU A 124 -8.21 20.17 4.92
N TRP A 125 -9.51 20.06 5.10
CA TRP A 125 -10.47 21.04 4.62
C TRP A 125 -11.58 21.23 5.66
N PRO A 126 -11.32 21.98 6.74
CA PRO A 126 -12.29 22.20 7.81
C PRO A 126 -13.40 23.20 7.42
N HIS A 127 -13.32 23.77 6.22
CA HIS A 127 -14.23 24.80 5.72
C HIS A 127 -15.45 24.19 5.02
N ASP A 128 -16.59 24.90 5.10
CA ASP A 128 -17.88 24.49 4.50
C ASP A 128 -18.00 24.86 3.00
N ASP A 129 -16.96 25.41 2.40
CA ASP A 129 -16.94 25.77 0.98
C ASP A 129 -16.58 24.59 0.08
N ALA A 130 -16.70 24.81 -1.24
CA ALA A 130 -16.42 23.76 -2.21
C ALA A 130 -14.93 23.35 -2.13
N PRO A 131 -14.63 22.05 -2.01
CA PRO A 131 -13.26 21.60 -1.92
C PRO A 131 -12.52 21.86 -3.24
N GLY A 132 -11.21 22.10 -3.15
CA GLY A 132 -10.34 22.19 -4.32
C GLY A 132 -10.32 20.90 -5.14
N ASP A 133 -10.01 21.03 -6.44
CA ASP A 133 -9.99 19.91 -7.39
C ASP A 133 -9.06 18.77 -6.95
N ASP A 134 -7.94 19.09 -6.30
CA ASP A 134 -6.96 18.11 -5.81
C ASP A 134 -7.54 17.22 -4.69
N LEU A 135 -8.29 17.81 -3.74
CA LEU A 135 -8.96 17.06 -2.67
C LEU A 135 -10.00 16.10 -3.24
N VAL A 136 -10.75 16.55 -4.25
CA VAL A 136 -11.75 15.73 -4.96
C VAL A 136 -11.07 14.62 -5.76
N ALA A 137 -9.94 14.90 -6.40
CA ALA A 137 -9.17 13.90 -7.15
C ALA A 137 -8.61 12.81 -6.21
N ALA A 138 -8.05 13.18 -5.06
CA ALA A 138 -7.59 12.25 -4.04
C ALA A 138 -8.74 11.38 -3.52
N GLU A 139 -9.88 11.99 -3.17
CA GLU A 139 -11.09 11.26 -2.76
C GLU A 139 -11.51 10.21 -3.78
N ARG A 140 -11.54 10.58 -5.08
CA ARG A 140 -11.90 9.64 -6.16
C ARG A 140 -10.95 8.46 -6.26
N ALA A 141 -9.64 8.68 -6.10
CA ALA A 141 -8.66 7.60 -6.10
C ALA A 141 -8.89 6.64 -4.92
N ILE A 142 -9.15 7.18 -3.74
CA ILE A 142 -9.44 6.40 -2.53
C ILE A 142 -10.69 5.53 -2.71
N TRP A 143 -11.77 6.10 -3.25
CA TRP A 143 -12.99 5.34 -3.56
C TRP A 143 -12.73 4.23 -4.59
N ALA A 144 -11.95 4.50 -5.64
CA ALA A 144 -11.62 3.49 -6.64
C ALA A 144 -10.94 2.25 -6.04
N PHE A 145 -10.06 2.41 -5.04
CA PHE A 145 -9.47 1.29 -4.32
C PHE A 145 -10.46 0.61 -3.38
N HIS A 146 -11.26 1.39 -2.65
CA HIS A 146 -12.23 0.83 -1.70
C HIS A 146 -13.30 -0.02 -2.38
N ASP A 147 -13.81 0.44 -3.52
CA ASP A 147 -14.87 -0.26 -4.26
C ASP A 147 -14.41 -1.63 -4.77
N VAL A 148 -13.11 -1.78 -5.05
CA VAL A 148 -12.54 -3.05 -5.49
C VAL A 148 -12.14 -3.93 -4.30
N ASP A 149 -11.65 -3.33 -3.21
CA ASP A 149 -11.17 -4.05 -2.04
C ASP A 149 -11.63 -3.38 -0.73
N PRO A 150 -12.87 -3.55 -0.31
CA PRO A 150 -13.39 -2.86 0.88
C PRO A 150 -12.78 -3.37 2.20
N HIS A 151 -12.16 -4.55 2.18
CA HIS A 151 -11.72 -5.27 3.39
C HIS A 151 -10.22 -5.58 3.44
N ASN A 152 -9.45 -5.12 2.46
CA ASN A 152 -8.01 -5.40 2.35
C ASN A 152 -7.69 -6.86 2.05
N ASP A 153 -8.60 -7.59 1.43
CA ASP A 153 -8.45 -9.01 1.18
C ASP A 153 -8.45 -9.33 -0.33
N ALA A 154 -9.11 -8.52 -1.15
CA ALA A 154 -9.32 -8.80 -2.58
C ALA A 154 -8.03 -8.75 -3.41
N PHE A 155 -7.05 -7.95 -3.01
CA PHE A 155 -5.75 -7.91 -3.68
C PHE A 155 -4.73 -8.93 -3.15
N ARG A 156 -5.07 -9.72 -2.12
CA ARG A 156 -4.14 -10.68 -1.51
C ARG A 156 -4.58 -12.12 -1.66
N TYR A 157 -5.87 -12.37 -1.53
CA TYR A 157 -6.39 -13.72 -1.42
C TYR A 157 -7.36 -14.04 -2.54
N SER A 158 -7.28 -15.25 -3.09
CA SER A 158 -8.29 -15.73 -4.03
C SER A 158 -9.65 -15.91 -3.34
N HIS A 159 -9.67 -16.26 -2.06
CA HIS A 159 -10.87 -16.54 -1.28
C HIS A 159 -10.97 -15.64 -0.05
N ASP A 160 -12.19 -15.33 0.37
CA ASP A 160 -12.49 -14.60 1.59
C ASP A 160 -12.24 -15.49 2.83
N ARG A 161 -12.39 -14.89 4.02
CA ARG A 161 -12.22 -15.59 5.32
C ARG A 161 -13.24 -16.71 5.55
N LYS A 162 -14.28 -16.80 4.72
CA LYS A 162 -15.29 -17.87 4.73
C LYS A 162 -15.01 -18.92 3.65
N GLY A 163 -13.87 -18.84 2.96
CA GLY A 163 -13.49 -19.77 1.89
C GLY A 163 -14.25 -19.55 0.57
N ARG A 164 -14.94 -18.43 0.40
CA ARG A 164 -15.68 -18.11 -0.84
C ARG A 164 -14.78 -17.34 -1.80
N LEU A 165 -14.88 -17.63 -3.09
CA LEU A 165 -14.13 -16.91 -4.12
C LEU A 165 -14.43 -15.40 -4.03
N ILE A 166 -13.38 -14.58 -4.00
CA ILE A 166 -13.54 -13.13 -4.07
C ILE A 166 -13.83 -12.74 -5.52
N GLU A 167 -15.04 -12.22 -5.75
CA GLU A 167 -15.42 -11.67 -7.03
C GLU A 167 -14.66 -10.37 -7.30
N ARG A 168 -14.10 -10.27 -8.51
CA ARG A 168 -13.38 -9.09 -8.98
C ARG A 168 -13.95 -8.69 -10.33
N ARG A 169 -13.98 -7.38 -10.60
CA ARG A 169 -14.26 -6.89 -11.95
C ARG A 169 -13.21 -7.47 -12.91
N ARG A 170 -13.66 -8.00 -14.05
CA ARG A 170 -12.79 -8.59 -15.08
C ARG A 170 -12.28 -7.51 -16.03
N GLU A 171 -11.78 -6.42 -15.47
CA GLU A 171 -11.31 -5.26 -16.21
C GLU A 171 -9.78 -5.22 -16.14
N SER A 172 -9.14 -4.83 -17.26
CA SER A 172 -7.71 -4.59 -17.29
C SER A 172 -7.42 -3.18 -16.75
N ILE A 173 -6.49 -3.08 -15.81
CA ILE A 173 -6.03 -1.79 -15.27
C ILE A 173 -4.82 -1.32 -16.08
N ASP A 174 -4.86 -0.09 -16.55
CA ASP A 174 -3.70 0.57 -17.15
C ASP A 174 -2.72 0.98 -16.03
N VAL A 175 -1.60 0.27 -15.94
CA VAL A 175 -0.58 0.52 -14.92
C VAL A 175 0.12 1.86 -15.10
N SER A 176 0.21 2.39 -16.33
CA SER A 176 0.80 3.70 -16.58
C SER A 176 -0.10 4.79 -16.01
N ALA A 177 -1.41 4.73 -16.32
CA ALA A 177 -2.39 5.67 -15.78
C ALA A 177 -2.52 5.55 -14.25
N LEU A 178 -2.52 4.32 -13.73
CA LEU A 178 -2.53 4.05 -12.29
C LEU A 178 -1.33 4.72 -11.60
N ARG A 179 -0.10 4.44 -12.07
CA ARG A 179 1.12 5.00 -11.49
C ARG A 179 1.09 6.52 -11.48
N GLN A 180 0.72 7.14 -12.60
CA GLN A 180 0.64 8.60 -12.69
C GLN A 180 -0.39 9.19 -11.72
N ALA A 181 -1.58 8.59 -11.62
CA ALA A 181 -2.60 9.03 -10.67
C ALA A 181 -2.12 8.90 -9.22
N MET A 182 -1.48 7.78 -8.89
CA MET A 182 -1.00 7.51 -7.54
C MET A 182 0.18 8.40 -7.13
N GLN A 183 1.06 8.78 -8.06
CA GLN A 183 2.08 9.81 -7.81
C GLN A 183 1.45 11.16 -7.49
N GLY A 184 0.39 11.54 -8.20
CA GLY A 184 -0.38 12.75 -7.89
C GLY A 184 -0.99 12.70 -6.48
N VAL A 185 -1.53 11.55 -6.07
CA VAL A 185 -2.10 11.36 -4.74
C VAL A 185 -1.03 11.37 -3.64
N ALA A 186 0.13 10.75 -3.88
CA ALA A 186 1.26 10.82 -2.95
C ALA A 186 1.72 12.27 -2.75
N ASN A 187 1.97 13.00 -3.83
CA ASN A 187 2.33 14.43 -3.76
C ASN A 187 1.27 15.27 -3.03
N PHE A 188 -0.01 14.98 -3.24
CA PHE A 188 -1.10 15.63 -2.51
C PHE A 188 -0.97 15.41 -0.99
N PHE A 189 -0.74 14.15 -0.55
CA PHE A 189 -0.56 13.84 0.86
C PHE A 189 0.71 14.47 1.43
N ASP A 190 1.82 14.50 0.69
CA ASP A 190 3.07 15.12 1.14
C ASP A 190 2.91 16.63 1.36
N CYS A 191 2.23 17.31 0.43
CA CYS A 191 1.90 18.73 0.58
C CYS A 191 0.97 18.98 1.77
N ALA A 192 -0.06 18.14 1.92
CA ALA A 192 -1.03 18.22 3.00
C ALA A 192 -0.38 17.98 4.38
N ASP A 193 0.51 17.00 4.50
CA ASP A 193 1.30 16.73 5.70
C ASP A 193 2.18 17.94 6.05
N SER A 194 2.93 18.45 5.07
CA SER A 194 3.78 19.64 5.24
C SER A 194 2.98 20.85 5.73
N GLU A 195 1.80 21.09 5.16
CA GLU A 195 0.93 22.19 5.58
C GLU A 195 0.43 22.02 7.02
N LEU A 196 -0.08 20.84 7.38
CA LEU A 196 -0.54 20.54 8.74
C LEU A 196 0.60 20.65 9.76
N HIS A 197 1.79 20.18 9.40
CA HIS A 197 2.99 20.32 10.24
C HIS A 197 3.30 21.79 10.53
N LEU A 198 3.29 22.65 9.50
CA LEU A 198 3.52 24.09 9.64
C LEU A 198 2.46 24.75 10.52
N GLN A 199 1.18 24.41 10.33
CA GLN A 199 0.07 24.94 11.14
C GLN A 199 0.19 24.56 12.62
N ARG A 200 0.65 23.34 12.93
CA ARG A 200 0.78 22.83 14.30
C ARG A 200 1.99 23.39 15.03
N HIS A 201 3.11 23.59 14.33
CA HIS A 201 4.38 23.97 14.95
C HIS A 201 4.72 25.46 14.87
N GLY A 202 4.01 26.22 14.04
CA GLY A 202 4.08 27.68 13.98
C GLY A 202 5.42 28.23 13.49
N TYR A 203 5.36 29.04 12.44
CA TYR A 203 6.34 30.11 12.21
C TYR A 203 5.68 31.45 12.49
#